data_AF-A0A2G6IZD4-F1
#
_entry.id   AF-A0A2G6IZD4-F1
#
_cell.length_a   1.000
_cell.length_b   1.000
_cell.length_c   1.000
_cell.angle_alpha   90.00
_cell.angle_beta   90.00
_cell.angle_gamma   90.00
#
_symmetry.space_group_name_H-M   'P 1'
#
loop_
_entity.id
_entity.type
_entity.pdbx_description
1 polymer ?
#
loop_
_entity_poly.entity_id
_entity_poly.type
_entity_poly.pdbx_seq_one_letter_code
_entity_poly.pdbx_strand_id
1 'polypeptide(L)'
;MLLVGRAALRRAARFRDAVEVASAALGLDLERGRLLKLPVARGEVDGVPVRIRGVRQRVPGHPDKGAQAVFTEVQAKAPWPRGFAVVPREPRARGLFVRLGGRAGGALAVADGLGVEAFDRLLEVQHVGGGLDLVSRLGEQSRAGLVRLVVERGATVERGRVTLVERGLSDDGERLAAQVEEVARLAAALDRNGAEAARAAADIVAGDPEVALRRRALQALCEEAPSDDDTARAVLAALKDEDPELRVMAAERCGLEGFDAARGVALDELAPTALRVRTTALLAQRYPERRAASLETLDQLLSGAPDAVMAAALSGAHALGHVPQLGQLLTAASRAGADSGGPIARALGRHRGGPVERGLVDMLRISEPKVRVEVVRALGQAGSLRAVEHLRPLTSGLLANRGVKAAAREAIAAIQARAGGGEAGQLSLTDHTARGELSLAGPDSD
;
A
#
# COMPACT_ATOMS: atom_id res chain seq x y z
N MET A 1 7.89 25.21 -61.52
CA MET A 1 8.98 24.50 -60.81
C MET A 1 10.00 25.42 -60.13
N LEU A 2 10.46 26.50 -60.77
CA LEU A 2 11.50 27.41 -60.21
C LEU A 2 11.12 28.17 -58.93
N LEU A 3 9.85 28.55 -58.75
CA LEU A 3 9.38 29.29 -57.56
C LEU A 3 9.34 28.44 -56.28
N VAL A 4 8.98 27.15 -56.39
CA VAL A 4 8.95 26.21 -55.25
C VAL A 4 10.36 25.97 -54.69
N GLY A 5 11.37 25.98 -55.56
CA GLY A 5 12.77 25.86 -55.17
C GLY A 5 13.26 27.03 -54.28
N ARG A 6 12.90 28.28 -54.61
CA ARG A 6 13.36 29.46 -53.86
C ARG A 6 12.79 29.52 -52.42
N ALA A 7 11.53 29.13 -52.22
CA ALA A 7 10.94 29.08 -50.88
C ALA A 7 11.54 27.96 -50.01
N ALA A 8 11.85 26.80 -50.61
CA ALA A 8 12.52 25.71 -49.92
C ALA A 8 13.96 26.08 -49.51
N LEU A 9 14.72 26.74 -50.40
CA LEU A 9 16.08 27.21 -50.11
C LEU A 9 16.11 28.26 -48.99
N ARG A 10 15.18 29.23 -48.98
CA ARG A 10 15.07 30.22 -47.91
C ARG A 10 14.78 29.59 -46.55
N ARG A 11 13.85 28.62 -46.50
CA ARG A 11 13.55 27.88 -45.25
C ARG A 11 14.75 27.06 -44.77
N ALA A 12 15.49 26.42 -45.68
CA ALA A 12 16.69 25.67 -45.34
C ALA A 12 17.83 26.58 -44.83
N ALA A 13 17.95 27.80 -45.36
CA ALA A 13 18.91 28.79 -44.88
C ALA A 13 18.55 29.25 -43.45
N ARG A 14 17.31 29.67 -43.21
CA ARG A 14 16.86 30.08 -41.86
C ARG A 14 17.03 28.97 -40.82
N PHE A 15 16.74 27.73 -41.19
CA PHE A 15 16.99 26.58 -40.32
C PHE A 15 18.46 26.42 -39.98
N ARG A 16 19.36 26.66 -40.94
CA ARG A 16 20.79 26.62 -40.68
C ARG A 16 21.20 27.70 -39.69
N ASP A 17 20.70 28.92 -39.87
CA ASP A 17 20.97 30.02 -38.95
C ASP A 17 20.44 29.69 -37.54
N ALA A 18 19.21 29.16 -37.44
CA ALA A 18 18.61 28.75 -36.18
C ALA A 18 19.41 27.62 -35.49
N VAL A 19 19.83 26.59 -36.22
CA VAL A 19 20.67 25.51 -35.69
C VAL A 19 22.04 26.04 -35.27
N GLU A 20 22.63 26.99 -36.00
CA GLU A 20 23.92 27.60 -35.66
C GLU A 20 23.83 28.41 -34.36
N VAL A 21 22.80 29.23 -34.20
CA VAL A 21 22.52 29.96 -32.94
C VAL A 21 22.32 28.98 -31.78
N ALA A 22 21.47 27.96 -31.96
CA ALA A 22 21.21 26.97 -30.90
C ALA A 22 22.46 26.16 -30.53
N SER A 23 23.27 25.80 -31.54
CA SER A 23 24.52 25.05 -31.31
C SER A 23 25.55 25.90 -30.58
N ALA A 24 25.69 27.18 -30.94
CA ALA A 24 26.59 28.09 -30.24
C ALA A 24 26.16 28.33 -28.78
N ALA A 25 24.85 28.51 -28.54
CA ALA A 25 24.31 28.70 -27.20
C ALA A 25 24.55 27.48 -26.28
N LEU A 26 24.45 26.28 -26.83
CA LEU A 26 24.52 25.02 -26.08
C LEU A 26 25.86 24.29 -26.19
N GLY A 27 26.84 24.84 -26.90
CA GLY A 27 28.14 24.20 -27.12
C GLY A 27 28.08 22.91 -27.95
N LEU A 28 27.17 22.82 -28.94
CA LEU A 28 27.01 21.65 -29.80
C LEU A 28 27.93 21.72 -31.02
N ASP A 29 28.45 20.57 -31.44
CA ASP A 29 29.20 20.39 -32.68
C ASP A 29 28.26 20.45 -33.89
N LEU A 30 28.47 21.47 -34.73
CA LEU A 30 27.66 21.74 -35.92
C LEU A 30 28.25 21.13 -37.19
N GLU A 31 27.60 20.11 -37.74
CA GLU A 31 27.80 19.62 -39.10
C GLU A 31 26.94 20.45 -40.07
N ARG A 32 27.46 21.58 -40.60
CA ARG A 32 26.72 22.54 -41.45
C ARG A 32 26.02 21.96 -42.70
N GLY A 33 26.47 20.79 -43.18
CA GLY A 33 25.95 20.14 -44.39
C GLY A 33 26.38 20.85 -45.69
N ARG A 34 26.28 20.15 -46.84
CA ARG A 34 26.44 20.75 -48.19
C ARG A 34 25.14 21.43 -48.64
N LEU A 35 25.16 22.18 -49.74
CA LEU A 35 24.04 22.98 -50.29
C LEU A 35 22.62 22.33 -50.26
N LEU A 36 22.51 21.00 -50.34
CA LEU A 36 21.24 20.25 -50.29
C LEU A 36 21.05 19.38 -49.02
N LYS A 37 22.08 19.23 -48.18
CA LYS A 37 22.01 18.49 -46.91
C LYS A 37 21.67 19.46 -45.79
N LEU A 38 20.66 19.13 -45.00
CA LEU A 38 20.28 19.90 -43.82
C LEU A 38 21.37 19.77 -42.75
N PRO A 39 21.62 20.81 -41.95
CA PRO A 39 22.60 20.78 -40.88
C PRO A 39 22.19 19.78 -39.80
N VAL A 40 23.19 19.26 -39.09
CA VAL A 40 23.02 18.41 -37.92
C VAL A 40 23.90 18.96 -36.81
N ALA A 41 23.33 19.16 -35.63
CA ALA A 41 24.10 19.50 -34.43
C ALA A 41 24.09 18.31 -33.47
N ARG A 42 25.22 18.04 -32.79
CA ARG A 42 25.35 16.99 -31.78
C ARG A 42 26.24 17.47 -30.65
N GLY A 43 25.97 17.02 -29.44
CA GLY A 43 26.80 17.35 -28.29
C GLY A 43 26.13 16.84 -27.03
N GLU A 44 26.50 17.42 -25.90
CA GLU A 44 25.92 17.10 -24.60
C GLU A 44 25.35 18.38 -23.99
N VAL A 45 24.16 18.27 -23.39
CA VAL A 45 23.55 19.33 -22.60
C VAL A 45 23.28 18.72 -21.23
N ASP A 46 23.90 19.28 -20.19
CA ASP A 46 23.85 18.76 -18.82
C ASP A 46 24.24 17.27 -18.73
N GLY A 47 25.25 16.86 -19.50
CA GLY A 47 25.71 15.46 -19.56
C GLY A 47 24.79 14.51 -20.34
N VAL A 48 23.73 15.02 -20.96
CA VAL A 48 22.82 14.23 -21.80
C VAL A 48 23.17 14.39 -23.27
N PRO A 49 23.49 13.30 -24.00
CA PRO A 49 23.68 13.35 -25.44
C PRO A 49 22.46 13.85 -26.18
N VAL A 50 22.61 14.96 -26.89
CA VAL A 50 21.56 15.59 -27.71
C VAL A 50 21.91 15.62 -29.19
N ARG A 51 20.86 15.68 -30.02
CA ARG A 51 20.97 15.81 -31.46
C ARG A 51 19.85 16.68 -32.02
N ILE A 52 20.21 17.62 -32.89
CA ILE A 52 19.29 18.41 -33.70
C ILE A 52 19.49 18.03 -35.17
N ARG A 53 18.41 17.75 -35.89
CA ARG A 53 18.48 17.58 -37.35
C ARG A 53 17.16 17.91 -38.04
N GLY A 54 17.27 18.30 -39.31
CA GLY A 54 16.12 18.32 -40.20
C GLY A 54 15.84 16.92 -40.76
N VAL A 55 14.62 16.41 -40.60
CA VAL A 55 14.20 15.10 -41.15
C VAL A 55 13.13 15.26 -42.21
N ARG A 56 13.18 14.44 -43.26
CA ARG A 56 12.11 14.35 -44.27
C ARG A 56 11.28 13.12 -43.97
N GLN A 57 10.00 13.29 -43.66
CA GLN A 57 9.08 12.17 -43.46
C GLN A 57 7.96 12.22 -44.49
N ARG A 58 7.49 11.04 -44.93
CA ARG A 58 6.29 10.94 -45.76
C ARG A 58 5.08 11.37 -44.95
N VAL A 59 4.21 12.19 -45.54
CA VAL A 59 2.99 12.64 -44.86
C VAL A 59 1.93 11.54 -44.94
N PRO A 60 1.55 10.89 -43.82
CA PRO A 60 0.57 9.81 -43.86
C PRO A 60 -0.80 10.34 -44.25
N GLY A 61 -1.45 9.71 -45.22
CA GLY A 61 -2.78 10.10 -45.72
C GLY A 61 -2.77 11.25 -46.72
N HIS A 62 -1.61 11.72 -47.18
CA HIS A 62 -1.54 12.67 -48.28
C HIS A 62 -1.91 11.99 -49.62
N PRO A 63 -2.70 12.63 -50.51
CA PRO A 63 -3.16 12.03 -51.77
C PRO A 63 -2.00 11.64 -52.69
N ASP A 64 -0.94 12.44 -52.69
CA ASP A 64 0.33 12.06 -53.31
C ASP A 64 1.16 11.18 -52.36
N LYS A 65 1.30 9.90 -52.71
CA LYS A 65 2.11 8.90 -51.97
C LYS A 65 3.61 9.28 -51.91
N GLY A 66 4.07 10.20 -52.75
CA GLY A 66 5.43 10.74 -52.76
C GLY A 66 5.64 11.97 -51.89
N ALA A 67 4.59 12.58 -51.34
CA ALA A 67 4.71 13.83 -50.60
C ALA A 67 5.56 13.67 -49.32
N GLN A 68 6.66 14.42 -49.27
CA GLN A 68 7.53 14.52 -48.11
C GLN A 68 7.37 15.90 -47.45
N ALA A 69 7.17 15.91 -46.13
CA ALA A 69 7.29 17.12 -45.33
C ALA A 69 8.64 17.13 -44.61
N VAL A 70 9.15 18.33 -44.33
CA VAL A 70 10.38 18.53 -43.57
C VAL A 70 10.01 18.89 -42.14
N PHE A 71 10.70 18.32 -41.17
CA PHE A 71 10.48 18.49 -39.74
C PHE A 71 11.80 18.82 -39.06
N THR A 72 11.71 19.49 -37.92
CA THR A 72 12.81 19.66 -36.98
C THR A 72 12.71 18.54 -35.96
N GLU A 73 13.76 17.73 -35.86
CA GLU A 73 13.85 16.66 -34.87
C GLU A 73 14.90 17.04 -33.83
N VAL A 74 14.47 17.11 -32.58
CA VAL A 74 15.31 17.24 -31.40
C VAL A 74 15.25 15.92 -30.64
N GLN A 75 16.41 15.35 -30.34
CA GLN A 75 16.51 14.06 -29.66
C GLN A 75 17.50 14.16 -28.51
N ALA A 76 17.10 13.71 -27.34
CA ALA A 76 17.99 13.44 -26.20
C ALA A 76 18.00 11.93 -25.93
N LYS A 77 19.18 11.39 -25.65
CA LYS A 77 19.38 9.96 -25.39
C LYS A 77 19.93 9.79 -23.98
N ALA A 78 19.28 8.96 -23.18
CA ALA A 78 19.78 8.56 -21.87
C ALA A 78 19.66 7.04 -21.67
N PRO A 79 20.55 6.44 -20.86
CA PRO A 79 20.67 5.00 -20.67
C PRO A 79 19.53 4.32 -19.87
N TRP A 80 18.27 4.77 -19.95
CA TRP A 80 17.18 4.08 -19.27
C TRP A 80 16.74 2.77 -19.97
N PRO A 81 16.11 1.82 -19.22
CA PRO A 81 15.72 0.51 -19.74
C PRO A 81 14.89 0.58 -21.02
N ARG A 82 15.16 -0.35 -21.94
CA ARG A 82 14.45 -0.43 -23.24
C ARG A 82 12.94 -0.67 -23.11
N GLY A 83 12.48 -1.11 -21.93
CA GLY A 83 11.08 -1.37 -21.63
C GLY A 83 10.29 -0.15 -21.15
N PHE A 84 10.90 1.02 -20.98
CA PHE A 84 10.18 2.24 -20.59
C PHE A 84 9.70 3.02 -21.82
N ALA A 85 8.40 3.29 -21.89
CA ALA A 85 7.79 4.16 -22.87
C ALA A 85 6.61 4.95 -22.27
N VAL A 86 6.39 6.16 -22.78
CA VAL A 86 5.23 6.98 -22.39
C VAL A 86 4.45 7.32 -23.66
N VAL A 87 3.17 6.96 -23.66
CA VAL A 87 2.28 7.19 -24.80
C VAL A 87 1.05 7.98 -24.37
N PRO A 88 0.54 8.89 -25.22
CA PRO A 88 -0.75 9.52 -24.95
C PRO A 88 -1.87 8.48 -24.87
N ARG A 89 -2.80 8.64 -23.92
CA ARG A 89 -4.01 7.81 -23.85
C ARG A 89 -5.05 8.19 -24.89
N GLU A 90 -5.23 9.48 -25.15
CA GLU A 90 -6.30 9.94 -26.04
C GLU A 90 -6.08 9.50 -27.50
N PRO A 91 -7.12 8.98 -28.20
CA PRO A 91 -7.01 8.53 -29.59
C PRO A 91 -6.52 9.61 -30.56
N ARG A 92 -6.89 10.87 -30.33
CA ARG A 92 -6.46 12.00 -31.17
C ARG A 92 -4.95 12.25 -31.05
N ALA A 93 -4.43 12.19 -29.83
CA ALA A 93 -2.99 12.29 -29.56
C ALA A 93 -2.24 11.04 -30.05
N ARG A 94 -2.83 9.84 -29.94
CA ARG A 94 -2.30 8.61 -30.56
C ARG A 94 -2.20 8.70 -32.08
N GLY A 95 -3.18 9.32 -32.74
CA GLY A 95 -3.14 9.57 -34.18
C GLY A 95 -1.96 10.44 -34.61
N LEU A 96 -1.61 11.46 -33.80
CA LEU A 96 -0.42 12.28 -34.01
C LEU A 96 0.86 11.49 -33.71
N PHE A 97 0.90 10.74 -32.61
CA PHE A 97 2.01 9.89 -32.20
C PHE A 97 2.39 8.85 -33.27
N VAL A 98 1.39 8.13 -33.82
CA VAL A 98 1.60 7.15 -34.89
C VAL A 98 2.05 7.85 -36.18
N ARG A 99 1.51 9.03 -36.49
CA ARG A 99 1.91 9.80 -37.68
C ARG A 99 3.34 10.33 -37.62
N LEU A 100 3.87 10.59 -36.42
CA LEU A 100 5.25 11.06 -36.20
C LEU A 100 6.27 9.91 -36.06
N GLY A 101 5.85 8.66 -36.32
CA GLY A 101 6.74 7.51 -36.37
C GLY A 101 6.83 6.70 -35.08
N GLY A 102 6.00 6.98 -34.09
CA GLY A 102 5.87 6.12 -32.90
C GLY A 102 5.37 4.72 -33.29
N ARG A 103 6.09 3.68 -32.86
CA ARG A 103 5.64 2.28 -33.02
C ARG A 103 5.03 1.84 -31.71
N ALA A 104 3.72 1.59 -31.67
CA ALA A 104 3.10 0.82 -30.60
C ALA A 104 3.71 -0.60 -30.63
N GLY A 105 4.76 -0.82 -29.84
CA GLY A 105 5.43 -2.11 -29.71
C GLY A 105 4.51 -3.12 -29.03
N GLY A 106 4.55 -4.38 -29.49
CA GLY A 106 3.63 -5.44 -29.08
C GLY A 106 3.62 -5.73 -27.58
N ALA A 107 2.49 -6.31 -27.13
CA ALA A 107 2.21 -6.96 -25.84
C ALA A 107 3.16 -6.62 -24.67
N LEU A 108 3.38 -5.34 -24.40
CA LEU A 108 3.90 -4.89 -23.12
C LEU A 108 2.71 -4.88 -22.16
N ALA A 109 2.91 -5.43 -20.96
CA ALA A 109 1.89 -5.40 -19.93
C ALA A 109 1.48 -3.94 -19.68
N VAL A 110 0.19 -3.66 -19.81
CA VAL A 110 -0.37 -2.36 -19.44
C VAL A 110 -0.15 -2.23 -17.94
N ALA A 111 0.73 -1.32 -17.53
CA ALA A 111 0.94 -1.08 -16.12
C ALA A 111 -0.32 -0.44 -15.53
N ASP A 112 -0.70 -0.89 -14.33
CA ASP A 112 -1.65 -0.16 -13.50
C ASP A 112 -1.19 1.29 -13.36
N GLY A 113 -2.13 2.24 -13.40
CA GLY A 113 -1.83 3.67 -13.31
C GLY A 113 -0.97 4.02 -12.09
N LEU A 114 -0.29 5.14 -12.14
CA LEU A 114 0.53 5.63 -11.01
C LEU A 114 -0.32 6.00 -9.79
N GLY A 115 -1.64 6.09 -9.96
CA GLY A 115 -2.58 6.60 -8.97
C GLY A 115 -2.67 8.13 -8.99
N VAL A 116 -2.02 8.78 -9.95
CA VAL A 116 -2.04 10.24 -10.13
C VAL A 116 -3.08 10.54 -11.21
N GLU A 117 -4.33 10.79 -10.82
CA GLU A 117 -5.47 10.82 -11.74
C GLU A 117 -5.26 11.80 -12.91
N ALA A 118 -4.74 13.00 -12.66
CA ALA A 118 -4.49 13.99 -13.70
C ALA A 118 -3.47 13.49 -14.75
N PHE A 119 -2.43 12.80 -14.31
CA PHE A 119 -1.39 12.25 -15.18
C PHE A 119 -1.89 10.99 -15.90
N ASP A 120 -2.49 10.06 -15.16
CA ASP A 120 -2.99 8.78 -15.67
C ASP A 120 -4.16 8.96 -16.66
N ARG A 121 -4.88 10.08 -16.64
CA ARG A 121 -5.88 10.41 -17.67
C ARG A 121 -5.25 10.76 -19.02
N LEU A 122 -4.10 11.42 -19.01
CA LEU A 122 -3.46 11.95 -20.22
C LEU A 122 -2.46 10.97 -20.84
N LEU A 123 -1.71 10.27 -19.98
CA LEU A 123 -0.57 9.47 -20.37
C LEU A 123 -0.73 8.03 -19.87
N GLU A 124 -0.20 7.10 -20.65
CA GLU A 124 -0.03 5.70 -20.28
C GLU A 124 1.47 5.43 -20.24
N VAL A 125 1.94 4.93 -19.11
CA VAL A 125 3.34 4.55 -18.93
C VAL A 125 3.45 3.04 -19.11
N GLN A 126 4.28 2.64 -20.05
CA GLN A 126 4.67 1.26 -20.26
C GLN A 126 6.05 1.07 -19.67
N HIS A 127 6.22 0.05 -18.84
CA HIS A 127 7.48 -0.21 -18.17
C HIS A 127 7.74 -1.71 -18.07
N VAL A 128 9.02 -2.08 -18.14
CA VAL A 128 9.50 -3.43 -17.82
C VAL A 128 10.59 -3.26 -16.77
N GLY A 129 10.29 -3.61 -15.53
CA GLY A 129 11.18 -3.47 -14.38
C GLY A 129 10.42 -3.31 -13.06
N GLY A 130 11.15 -3.09 -11.97
CA GLY A 130 10.61 -2.88 -10.63
C GLY A 130 9.78 -1.61 -10.47
N GLY A 131 9.00 -1.52 -9.40
CA GLY A 131 8.22 -0.35 -9.03
C GLY A 131 9.09 0.86 -8.67
N LEU A 132 10.28 0.65 -8.12
CA LEU A 132 11.19 1.73 -7.70
C LEU A 132 11.74 2.51 -8.90
N ASP A 133 12.13 1.78 -9.95
CA ASP A 133 12.56 2.38 -11.21
C ASP A 133 11.45 3.21 -11.86
N LEU A 134 10.19 2.78 -11.76
CA LEU A 134 9.06 3.51 -12.32
C LEU A 134 8.78 4.80 -11.55
N VAL A 135 8.66 4.70 -10.22
CA VAL A 135 8.23 5.82 -9.37
C VAL A 135 9.32 6.90 -9.26
N SER A 136 10.59 6.51 -9.12
CA SER A 136 11.72 7.43 -8.99
C SER A 136 11.90 8.38 -10.19
N ARG A 137 11.50 7.94 -11.38
CA ARG A 137 11.56 8.71 -12.63
C ARG A 137 10.42 9.71 -12.78
N LEU A 138 9.37 9.58 -11.98
CA LEU A 138 8.09 10.26 -12.16
C LEU A 138 7.78 11.20 -11.00
N GLY A 139 8.79 11.91 -10.49
CA GLY A 139 8.59 13.07 -9.61
C GLY A 139 7.85 14.22 -10.31
N GLU A 140 7.40 15.21 -9.54
CA GLU A 140 6.53 16.30 -10.02
C GLU A 140 7.04 16.97 -11.30
N GLN A 141 8.32 17.36 -11.32
CA GLN A 141 8.95 18.01 -12.48
C GLN A 141 8.96 17.11 -13.72
N SER A 142 9.27 15.82 -13.56
CA SER A 142 9.25 14.85 -14.66
C SER A 142 7.84 14.64 -15.19
N ARG A 143 6.83 14.55 -14.32
CA ARG A 143 5.42 14.41 -14.72
C ARG A 143 4.95 15.62 -15.52
N ALA A 144 5.23 16.83 -15.03
CA ALA A 144 4.90 18.07 -15.73
C ALA A 144 5.63 18.16 -17.09
N GLY A 145 6.91 17.80 -17.14
CA GLY A 145 7.70 17.76 -18.36
C GLY A 145 7.16 16.75 -19.38
N LEU A 146 6.75 15.57 -18.93
CA LEU A 146 6.12 14.54 -19.78
C LEU A 146 4.79 15.02 -20.35
N VAL A 147 3.90 15.58 -19.54
CA VAL A 147 2.62 16.11 -20.02
C VAL A 147 2.86 17.18 -21.08
N ARG A 148 3.72 18.16 -20.79
CA ARG A 148 4.04 19.24 -21.72
C ARG A 148 4.64 18.73 -23.02
N LEU A 149 5.70 17.92 -22.97
CA LEU A 149 6.38 17.44 -24.19
C LEU A 149 5.54 16.42 -24.97
N VAL A 150 4.93 15.44 -24.31
CA VAL A 150 4.22 14.34 -24.98
C VAL A 150 2.82 14.73 -25.42
N VAL A 151 2.05 15.41 -24.56
CA VAL A 151 0.64 15.77 -24.85
C VAL A 151 0.57 17.04 -25.70
N GLU A 152 1.24 18.11 -25.29
CA GLU A 152 1.10 19.41 -25.94
C GLU A 152 1.96 19.53 -27.20
N ARG A 153 3.13 18.87 -27.22
CA ARG A 153 4.13 19.02 -28.29
C ARG A 153 4.34 17.76 -29.12
N GLY A 154 3.68 16.66 -28.79
CA GLY A 154 3.73 15.42 -29.56
C GLY A 154 5.10 14.71 -29.53
N ALA A 155 5.90 14.93 -28.49
CA ALA A 155 7.14 14.21 -28.28
C ALA A 155 6.88 12.72 -28.00
N THR A 156 7.86 11.89 -28.29
CA THR A 156 7.86 10.47 -27.98
C THR A 156 8.92 10.15 -26.94
N VAL A 157 8.57 9.32 -25.96
CA VAL A 157 9.48 8.82 -24.94
C VAL A 157 9.50 7.30 -25.05
N GLU A 158 10.56 6.73 -25.60
CA GLU A 158 10.71 5.29 -25.76
C GLU A 158 12.19 4.89 -25.90
N ARG A 159 12.55 3.69 -25.44
CA ARG A 159 13.86 3.05 -25.72
C ARG A 159 15.08 3.92 -25.36
N GLY A 160 15.06 4.58 -24.20
CA GLY A 160 16.18 5.42 -23.76
C GLY A 160 16.24 6.78 -24.46
N ARG A 161 15.13 7.28 -25.04
CA ARG A 161 15.13 8.54 -25.79
C ARG A 161 13.88 9.37 -25.56
N VAL A 162 14.06 10.68 -25.49
CA VAL A 162 13.01 11.67 -25.74
C VAL A 162 13.23 12.22 -27.15
N THR A 163 12.21 12.17 -28.00
CA THR A 163 12.27 12.71 -29.36
C THR A 163 11.12 13.68 -29.58
N LEU A 164 11.44 14.94 -29.84
CA LEU A 164 10.48 15.98 -30.22
C LEU A 164 10.57 16.20 -31.73
N VAL A 165 9.43 16.10 -32.42
CA VAL A 165 9.34 16.32 -33.88
C VAL A 165 8.39 17.48 -34.16
N GLU A 166 8.93 18.63 -34.53
CA GLU A 166 8.14 19.79 -34.91
C GLU A 166 7.90 19.86 -36.42
N ARG A 167 6.66 20.21 -36.81
CA ARG A 167 6.33 20.42 -38.22
C ARG A 167 7.07 21.64 -38.77
N GLY A 168 7.75 21.43 -39.89
CA GLY A 168 8.54 22.48 -40.52
C GLY A 168 9.96 22.56 -39.96
N LEU A 169 10.75 23.43 -40.56
CA LEU A 169 12.07 23.77 -40.06
C LEU A 169 11.96 24.97 -39.13
N SER A 170 12.48 24.88 -37.90
CA SER A 170 12.54 26.03 -36.99
C SER A 170 13.37 27.15 -37.62
N ASP A 171 12.87 28.38 -37.60
CA ASP A 171 13.62 29.56 -38.02
C ASP A 171 14.03 30.46 -36.84
N ASP A 172 13.78 30.00 -35.62
CA ASP A 172 14.12 30.68 -34.37
C ASP A 172 15.14 29.83 -33.60
N GLY A 173 16.36 30.35 -33.48
CA GLY A 173 17.47 29.68 -32.81
C GLY A 173 17.37 29.67 -31.29
N GLU A 174 16.85 30.74 -30.67
CA GLU A 174 16.67 30.83 -29.22
C GLU A 174 15.58 29.86 -28.77
N ARG A 175 14.46 29.84 -29.49
CA ARG A 175 13.39 28.86 -29.25
C ARG A 175 13.91 27.44 -29.43
N LEU A 176 14.71 27.17 -30.46
CA LEU A 176 15.29 25.85 -30.68
C LEU A 176 16.26 25.43 -29.55
N ALA A 177 17.07 26.36 -29.03
CA ALA A 177 17.93 26.10 -27.89
C ALA A 177 17.11 25.71 -26.64
N ALA A 178 16.09 26.49 -26.30
CA ALA A 178 15.20 26.20 -25.17
C ALA A 178 14.50 24.83 -25.30
N GLN A 179 14.15 24.42 -26.52
CA GLN A 179 13.59 23.08 -26.77
C GLN A 179 14.59 21.96 -26.49
N VAL A 180 15.85 22.15 -26.87
CA VAL A 180 16.91 21.17 -26.66
C VAL A 180 17.18 21.01 -25.18
N GLU A 181 17.28 22.12 -24.43
CA GLU A 181 17.41 22.09 -22.97
C GLU A 181 16.23 21.38 -22.30
N GLU A 182 15.01 21.66 -22.76
CA GLU A 182 13.80 21.04 -22.21
C GLU A 182 13.80 19.51 -22.40
N VAL A 183 14.15 19.05 -23.61
CA VAL A 183 14.24 17.63 -23.96
C VAL A 183 15.41 16.96 -23.21
N ALA A 184 16.55 17.64 -23.09
CA ALA A 184 17.71 17.16 -22.33
C ALA A 184 17.38 17.03 -20.83
N ARG A 185 16.75 18.04 -20.24
CA ARG A 185 16.34 18.03 -18.83
C ARG A 185 15.36 16.91 -18.51
N LEU A 186 14.36 16.69 -19.38
CA LEU A 186 13.45 15.55 -19.20
C LEU A 186 14.21 14.23 -19.32
N ALA A 187 15.12 14.12 -20.29
CA ALA A 187 15.91 12.90 -20.44
C ALA A 187 16.81 12.63 -19.20
N ALA A 188 17.49 13.66 -18.66
CA ALA A 188 18.26 13.54 -17.43
C ALA A 188 17.36 13.12 -16.25
N ALA A 189 16.20 13.74 -16.10
CA ALA A 189 15.27 13.42 -15.01
C ALA A 189 14.73 11.99 -15.08
N LEU A 190 14.60 11.45 -16.29
CA LEU A 190 14.22 10.07 -16.53
C LEU A 190 15.37 9.08 -16.37
N ASP A 191 16.63 9.51 -16.27
CA ASP A 191 17.81 8.63 -16.21
C ASP A 191 18.24 8.24 -14.80
N ARG A 192 17.29 8.16 -13.86
CA ARG A 192 17.60 7.79 -12.47
C ARG A 192 17.68 6.27 -12.36
N ASN A 193 18.74 5.77 -11.75
CA ASN A 193 18.95 4.33 -11.48
C ASN A 193 19.62 4.12 -10.12
N GLY A 194 19.53 2.90 -9.58
CA GLY A 194 20.22 2.51 -8.35
C GLY A 194 19.98 3.48 -7.19
N ALA A 195 21.06 3.99 -6.59
CA ALA A 195 21.00 4.92 -5.46
C ALA A 195 20.27 6.25 -5.80
N GLU A 196 20.39 6.76 -7.02
CA GLU A 196 19.65 7.97 -7.43
C GLU A 196 18.14 7.71 -7.51
N ALA A 197 17.74 6.48 -7.88
CA ALA A 197 16.34 6.08 -7.88
C ALA A 197 15.79 6.02 -6.45
N ALA A 198 16.54 5.44 -5.50
CA ALA A 198 16.15 5.41 -4.09
C ALA A 198 16.00 6.81 -3.51
N ARG A 199 16.99 7.69 -3.73
CA ARG A 199 16.93 9.09 -3.31
C ARG A 199 15.73 9.85 -3.87
N ALA A 200 15.49 9.71 -5.18
CA ALA A 200 14.34 10.34 -5.81
C ALA A 200 12.99 9.84 -5.27
N ALA A 201 12.88 8.54 -5.01
CA ALA A 201 11.67 7.99 -4.39
C ALA A 201 11.51 8.48 -2.94
N ALA A 202 12.61 8.63 -2.19
CA ALA A 202 12.57 9.20 -0.84
C ALA A 202 12.13 10.66 -0.84
N ASP A 203 12.59 11.46 -1.80
CA ASP A 203 12.14 12.84 -2.01
C ASP A 203 10.64 12.91 -2.35
N ILE A 204 10.13 11.95 -3.15
CA ILE A 204 8.70 11.81 -3.43
C ILE A 204 7.92 11.54 -2.14
N VAL A 205 8.36 10.57 -1.31
CA VAL A 205 7.72 10.28 -0.02
C VAL A 205 7.72 11.50 0.90
N ALA A 206 8.78 12.32 0.86
CA ALA A 206 8.93 13.44 1.78
C ALA A 206 8.03 14.65 1.44
N GLY A 207 7.61 14.82 0.17
CA GLY A 207 6.96 16.07 -0.21
C GLY A 207 6.13 16.10 -1.49
N ASP A 208 5.98 14.98 -2.22
CA ASP A 208 5.12 15.01 -3.41
C ASP A 208 3.65 15.24 -3.00
N PRO A 209 2.91 16.17 -3.61
CA PRO A 209 1.52 16.45 -3.24
C PRO A 209 0.59 15.24 -3.45
N GLU A 210 0.94 14.31 -4.34
CA GLU A 210 0.09 13.17 -4.69
C GLU A 210 0.28 12.01 -3.72
N VAL A 211 -0.66 11.84 -2.78
CA VAL A 211 -0.64 10.80 -1.75
C VAL A 211 -0.47 9.39 -2.33
N ALA A 212 -1.16 9.09 -3.44
CA ALA A 212 -1.07 7.80 -4.10
C ALA A 212 0.36 7.49 -4.58
N LEU A 213 1.06 8.50 -5.06
CA LEU A 213 2.44 8.36 -5.50
C LEU A 213 3.39 8.23 -4.31
N ARG A 214 3.19 9.01 -3.24
CA ARG A 214 3.96 8.85 -1.98
C ARG A 214 3.87 7.42 -1.44
N ARG A 215 2.66 6.84 -1.39
CA ARG A 215 2.44 5.44 -0.99
C ARG A 215 3.21 4.47 -1.88
N ARG A 216 3.09 4.62 -3.20
CA ARG A 216 3.77 3.74 -4.15
C ARG A 216 5.30 3.86 -4.06
N ALA A 217 5.82 5.05 -3.83
CA ALA A 217 7.24 5.30 -3.61
C ALA A 217 7.75 4.61 -2.35
N LEU A 218 7.04 4.76 -1.23
CA LEU A 218 7.42 4.11 0.04
C LEU A 218 7.38 2.58 -0.07
N GLN A 219 6.34 2.05 -0.72
CA GLN A 219 6.23 0.61 -0.97
C GLN A 219 7.43 0.10 -1.77
N ALA A 220 7.73 0.76 -2.89
CA ALA A 220 8.84 0.38 -3.76
C ALA A 220 10.20 0.43 -3.05
N LEU A 221 10.45 1.48 -2.25
CA LEU A 221 11.67 1.58 -1.42
C LEU A 221 11.79 0.41 -0.45
N CYS A 222 10.71 0.06 0.24
CA CYS A 222 10.71 -1.02 1.23
C CYS A 222 10.83 -2.42 0.63
N GLU A 223 10.39 -2.63 -0.61
CA GLU A 223 10.45 -3.92 -1.30
C GLU A 223 11.77 -4.12 -2.04
N GLU A 224 12.28 -3.08 -2.70
CA GLU A 224 13.42 -3.18 -3.61
C GLU A 224 14.74 -2.69 -3.01
N ALA A 225 14.68 -1.78 -2.03
CA ALA A 225 15.86 -1.19 -1.40
C ALA A 225 15.74 -1.10 0.15
N PRO A 226 15.38 -2.19 0.87
CA PRO A 226 15.08 -2.13 2.31
C PRO A 226 16.26 -1.73 3.20
N SER A 227 17.50 -1.89 2.72
CA SER A 227 18.74 -1.60 3.48
C SER A 227 19.41 -0.28 3.07
N ASP A 228 18.75 0.50 2.22
CA ASP A 228 19.27 1.78 1.74
C ASP A 228 18.99 2.93 2.73
N ASP A 229 19.94 3.85 2.89
CA ASP A 229 19.82 5.00 3.80
C ASP A 229 18.69 5.96 3.38
N ASP A 230 18.42 6.10 2.07
CA ASP A 230 17.27 6.84 1.54
C ASP A 230 15.95 6.18 1.95
N THR A 231 15.89 4.84 1.97
CA THR A 231 14.70 4.10 2.44
C THR A 231 14.47 4.34 3.93
N ALA A 232 15.51 4.27 4.76
CA ALA A 232 15.38 4.55 6.20
C ALA A 232 14.88 5.99 6.45
N ARG A 233 15.41 6.97 5.71
CA ARG A 233 14.96 8.36 5.79
C ARG A 233 13.51 8.53 5.35
N ALA A 234 13.11 7.90 4.25
CA ALA A 234 11.75 7.95 3.73
C ALA A 234 10.74 7.35 4.73
N VAL A 235 11.08 6.21 5.34
CA VAL A 235 10.28 5.58 6.39
C VAL A 235 10.12 6.53 7.58
N LEU A 236 11.20 7.14 8.06
CA LEU A 236 11.15 8.10 9.17
C LEU A 236 10.32 9.35 8.85
N ALA A 237 10.39 9.85 7.61
CA ALA A 237 9.56 10.97 7.15
C ALA A 237 8.08 10.57 7.12
N ALA A 238 7.76 9.40 6.57
CA ALA A 238 6.39 8.90 6.43
C ALA A 238 5.68 8.63 7.77
N LEU A 239 6.41 8.42 8.87
CA LEU A 239 5.82 8.34 10.23
C LEU A 239 5.07 9.61 10.63
N LYS A 240 5.39 10.75 10.01
CA LYS A 240 4.78 12.06 10.28
C LYS A 240 3.89 12.53 9.13
N ASP A 241 3.61 11.67 8.15
CA ASP A 241 2.75 12.03 7.01
C ASP A 241 1.31 12.30 7.46
N GLU A 242 0.63 13.21 6.77
CA GLU A 242 -0.78 13.52 6.99
C GLU A 242 -1.67 12.31 6.69
N ASP A 243 -1.27 11.49 5.71
CA ASP A 243 -1.99 10.30 5.31
C ASP A 243 -1.78 9.15 6.32
N PRO A 244 -2.85 8.61 6.94
CA PRO A 244 -2.72 7.54 7.92
C PRO A 244 -2.19 6.23 7.33
N GLU A 245 -2.41 5.94 6.04
CA GLU A 245 -1.90 4.71 5.41
C GLU A 245 -0.37 4.74 5.32
N LEU A 246 0.22 5.88 4.91
CA LEU A 246 1.67 6.09 4.92
C LEU A 246 2.29 5.93 6.31
N ARG A 247 1.64 6.51 7.33
CA ARG A 247 2.07 6.35 8.73
C ARG A 247 2.13 4.89 9.16
N VAL A 248 1.13 4.08 8.78
CA VAL A 248 1.09 2.64 9.11
C VAL A 248 2.12 1.85 8.31
N MET A 249 2.25 2.10 7.00
CA MET A 249 3.28 1.47 6.17
C MET A 249 4.69 1.73 6.73
N ALA A 250 4.96 2.96 7.16
CA ALA A 250 6.22 3.32 7.81
C ALA A 250 6.38 2.62 9.17
N ALA A 251 5.32 2.59 9.99
CA ALA A 251 5.34 1.93 11.29
C ALA A 251 5.58 0.41 11.20
N GLU A 252 5.13 -0.26 10.14
CA GLU A 252 5.43 -1.68 9.89
C GLU A 252 6.92 -1.95 9.67
N ARG A 253 7.69 -0.92 9.29
CA ARG A 253 9.12 -1.00 8.95
C ARG A 253 10.03 -0.39 10.01
N CYS A 254 9.57 0.62 10.74
CA CYS A 254 10.42 1.49 11.56
C CYS A 254 10.61 1.03 13.02
N GLY A 255 10.75 -0.27 13.28
CA GLY A 255 11.09 -0.77 14.62
C GLY A 255 10.22 -0.19 15.73
N LEU A 256 10.82 0.40 16.77
CA LEU A 256 10.12 1.00 17.92
C LEU A 256 9.61 2.42 17.64
N GLU A 257 10.29 3.14 16.75
CA GLU A 257 9.99 4.51 16.35
C GLU A 257 8.61 4.59 15.67
N GLY A 258 8.17 3.49 15.04
CA GLY A 258 6.85 3.35 14.45
C GLY A 258 5.68 3.34 15.45
N PHE A 259 5.94 3.12 16.74
CA PHE A 259 4.89 2.87 17.73
C PHE A 259 3.90 4.02 17.85
N ASP A 260 4.38 5.25 17.98
CA ASP A 260 3.53 6.41 18.22
C ASP A 260 2.67 6.74 16.99
N ALA A 261 3.20 6.54 15.78
CA ALA A 261 2.45 6.69 14.54
C ALA A 261 1.33 5.63 14.44
N ALA A 262 1.64 4.36 14.71
CA ALA A 262 0.65 3.29 14.74
C ALA A 262 -0.42 3.53 15.82
N ARG A 263 -0.02 3.93 17.03
CA ARG A 263 -0.96 4.27 18.10
C ARG A 263 -1.89 5.42 17.69
N GLY A 264 -1.33 6.46 17.08
CA GLY A 264 -2.09 7.59 16.56
C GLY A 264 -3.17 7.15 15.57
N VAL A 265 -2.82 6.31 14.58
CA VAL A 265 -3.78 5.82 13.59
C VAL A 265 -4.84 4.89 14.17
N ALA A 266 -4.49 4.03 15.15
CA ALA A 266 -5.48 3.16 15.80
C ALA A 266 -6.55 3.98 16.56
N LEU A 267 -6.13 5.07 17.21
CA LEU A 267 -7.00 5.96 17.99
C LEU A 267 -7.74 7.01 17.14
N ASP A 268 -7.27 7.30 15.93
CA ASP A 268 -7.89 8.27 15.04
C ASP A 268 -9.28 7.79 14.56
N GLU A 269 -10.33 8.49 14.99
CA GLU A 269 -11.71 8.14 14.62
C GLU A 269 -12.04 8.43 13.15
N LEU A 270 -11.28 9.31 12.49
CA LEU A 270 -11.44 9.63 11.08
C LEU A 270 -10.72 8.63 10.16
N ALA A 271 -9.79 7.83 10.71
CA ALA A 271 -9.09 6.82 9.94
C ALA A 271 -10.04 5.67 9.53
N PRO A 272 -9.88 5.11 8.31
CA PRO A 272 -10.72 4.00 7.85
C PRO A 272 -10.69 2.81 8.82
N THR A 273 -11.86 2.24 9.13
CA THR A 273 -11.99 1.11 10.08
C THR A 273 -11.04 -0.05 9.78
N ALA A 274 -10.88 -0.42 8.51
CA ALA A 274 -9.98 -1.49 8.10
C ALA A 274 -8.52 -1.18 8.46
N LEU A 275 -8.10 0.07 8.28
CA LEU A 275 -6.76 0.53 8.64
C LEU A 275 -6.57 0.54 10.16
N ARG A 276 -7.56 1.01 10.92
CA ARG A 276 -7.54 0.96 12.39
C ARG A 276 -7.44 -0.46 12.93
N VAL A 277 -8.17 -1.42 12.34
CA VAL A 277 -8.09 -2.85 12.68
C VAL A 277 -6.68 -3.39 12.44
N ARG A 278 -6.12 -3.18 11.24
CA ARG A 278 -4.74 -3.62 10.90
C ARG A 278 -3.73 -3.04 11.89
N THR A 279 -3.84 -1.75 12.18
CA THR A 279 -2.92 -1.04 13.06
C THR A 279 -3.05 -1.47 14.52
N THR A 280 -4.26 -1.76 14.99
CA THR A 280 -4.49 -2.30 16.34
C THR A 280 -3.82 -3.66 16.51
N ALA A 281 -3.88 -4.52 15.49
CA ALA A 281 -3.17 -5.79 15.50
C ALA A 281 -1.65 -5.60 15.50
N LEU A 282 -1.14 -4.62 14.75
CA LEU A 282 0.29 -4.27 14.70
C LEU A 282 0.84 -3.89 16.09
N LEU A 283 0.09 -3.10 16.89
CA LEU A 283 0.48 -2.68 18.24
C LEU A 283 0.78 -3.86 19.19
N ALA A 284 0.04 -4.96 19.05
CA ALA A 284 0.22 -6.15 19.88
C ALA A 284 1.33 -7.07 19.37
N GLN A 285 1.55 -7.12 18.06
CA GLN A 285 2.45 -8.08 17.43
C GLN A 285 3.89 -7.56 17.30
N ARG A 286 4.06 -6.27 17.03
CA ARG A 286 5.36 -5.71 16.62
C ARG A 286 6.09 -4.94 17.70
N TYR A 287 5.42 -4.59 18.80
CA TYR A 287 5.96 -3.72 19.83
C TYR A 287 5.92 -4.35 21.24
N PRO A 288 6.50 -5.54 21.45
CA PRO A 288 6.53 -6.18 22.76
C PRO A 288 7.25 -5.34 23.82
N GLU A 289 8.22 -4.52 23.44
CA GLU A 289 8.95 -3.61 24.34
C GLU A 289 8.07 -2.44 24.81
N ARG A 290 7.01 -2.10 24.05
CA ARG A 290 6.02 -1.07 24.40
C ARG A 290 4.73 -1.66 24.96
N ARG A 291 4.78 -2.90 25.45
CA ARG A 291 3.62 -3.65 25.97
C ARG A 291 2.69 -2.82 26.85
N ALA A 292 3.20 -2.09 27.84
CA ALA A 292 2.35 -1.30 28.74
C ALA A 292 1.52 -0.24 27.99
N ALA A 293 2.15 0.52 27.09
CA ALA A 293 1.48 1.51 26.25
C ALA A 293 0.55 0.86 25.21
N SER A 294 0.90 -0.31 24.67
CA SER A 294 -0.01 -1.09 23.82
C SER A 294 -1.27 -1.47 24.60
N LEU A 295 -1.14 -1.99 25.83
CA LEU A 295 -2.30 -2.39 26.65
C LEU A 295 -3.19 -1.20 27.00
N GLU A 296 -2.61 -0.06 27.35
CA GLU A 296 -3.36 1.19 27.58
C GLU A 296 -4.19 1.57 26.34
N THR A 297 -3.57 1.52 25.15
CA THR A 297 -4.25 1.82 23.88
C THR A 297 -5.38 0.83 23.60
N LEU A 298 -5.14 -0.47 23.83
CA LEU A 298 -6.13 -1.53 23.61
C LEU A 298 -7.32 -1.37 24.55
N ASP A 299 -7.09 -1.06 25.83
CA ASP A 299 -8.15 -0.81 26.82
C ASP A 299 -8.95 0.46 26.47
N GLN A 300 -8.30 1.50 25.96
CA GLN A 300 -8.98 2.71 25.49
C GLN A 300 -9.95 2.39 24.33
N LEU A 301 -9.53 1.58 23.36
CA LEU A 301 -10.37 1.19 22.22
C LEU A 301 -11.64 0.43 22.63
N LEU A 302 -11.62 -0.32 23.75
CA LEU A 302 -12.82 -1.01 24.25
C LEU A 302 -13.95 -0.06 24.66
N SER A 303 -13.62 1.19 25.00
CA SER A 303 -14.59 2.12 25.58
C SER A 303 -15.47 2.85 24.55
N GLY A 304 -15.15 2.76 23.26
CA GLY A 304 -15.89 3.51 22.24
C GLY A 304 -15.61 3.16 20.77
N ALA A 305 -14.67 2.26 20.48
CA ALA A 305 -14.33 1.97 19.10
C ALA A 305 -15.43 1.18 18.36
N PRO A 306 -15.46 1.25 17.01
CA PRO A 306 -16.32 0.40 16.18
C PRO A 306 -16.13 -1.09 16.47
N ASP A 307 -17.16 -1.91 16.20
CA ASP A 307 -17.20 -3.34 16.52
C ASP A 307 -15.94 -4.12 16.09
N ALA A 308 -15.53 -3.95 14.83
CA ALA A 308 -14.34 -4.61 14.29
C ALA A 308 -13.03 -4.16 14.96
N VAL A 309 -12.92 -2.88 15.33
CA VAL A 309 -11.72 -2.34 16.03
C VAL A 309 -11.69 -2.87 17.46
N MET A 310 -12.83 -2.95 18.13
CA MET A 310 -12.95 -3.54 19.46
C MET A 310 -12.58 -5.04 19.44
N ALA A 311 -13.01 -5.79 18.42
CA ALA A 311 -12.61 -7.18 18.21
C ALA A 311 -11.09 -7.33 18.04
N ALA A 312 -10.47 -6.43 17.26
CA ALA A 312 -9.02 -6.39 17.09
C ALA A 312 -8.31 -6.05 18.41
N ALA A 313 -8.84 -5.11 19.19
CA ALA A 313 -8.27 -4.72 20.48
C ALA A 313 -8.28 -5.88 21.48
N LEU A 314 -9.39 -6.63 21.57
CA LEU A 314 -9.49 -7.81 22.43
C LEU A 314 -8.56 -8.94 21.97
N SER A 315 -8.41 -9.11 20.65
CA SER A 315 -7.48 -10.09 20.09
C SER A 315 -6.03 -9.72 20.41
N GLY A 316 -5.67 -8.44 20.30
CA GLY A 316 -4.36 -7.91 20.69
C GLY A 316 -4.08 -8.08 22.18
N ALA A 317 -5.05 -7.72 23.04
CA ALA A 317 -4.94 -7.90 24.49
C ALA A 317 -4.75 -9.38 24.84
N HIS A 318 -5.51 -10.28 24.19
CA HIS A 318 -5.38 -11.72 24.36
C HIS A 318 -3.99 -12.23 23.94
N ALA A 319 -3.46 -11.79 22.80
CA ALA A 319 -2.13 -12.18 22.32
C ALA A 319 -1.03 -11.72 23.28
N LEU A 320 -1.22 -10.58 23.93
CA LEU A 320 -0.35 -10.11 25.01
C LEU A 320 -0.64 -10.84 26.33
N GLY A 321 -1.67 -11.68 26.46
CA GLY A 321 -2.02 -12.31 27.74
C GLY A 321 -2.61 -11.33 28.76
N HIS A 322 -3.10 -10.18 28.31
CA HIS A 322 -3.85 -9.23 29.10
C HIS A 322 -5.32 -9.64 29.21
N VAL A 323 -5.91 -9.35 30.36
CA VAL A 323 -7.33 -9.54 30.62
C VAL A 323 -7.89 -8.17 30.98
N PRO A 324 -8.68 -7.54 30.09
CA PRO A 324 -9.24 -6.21 30.33
C PRO A 324 -10.10 -6.16 31.59
N GLN A 325 -10.34 -4.96 32.10
CA GLN A 325 -11.12 -4.80 33.32
C GLN A 325 -12.57 -5.26 33.12
N LEU A 326 -13.12 -5.95 34.12
CA LEU A 326 -14.47 -6.50 34.04
C LEU A 326 -15.53 -5.45 33.69
N GLY A 327 -15.44 -4.25 34.29
CA GLY A 327 -16.37 -3.15 34.00
C GLY A 327 -16.38 -2.77 32.52
N GLN A 328 -15.20 -2.62 31.91
CA GLN A 328 -15.05 -2.33 30.48
C GLN A 328 -15.62 -3.45 29.61
N LEU A 329 -15.35 -4.72 29.96
CA LEU A 329 -15.88 -5.86 29.22
C LEU A 329 -17.41 -5.96 29.28
N LEU A 330 -18.02 -5.64 30.42
CA LEU A 330 -19.48 -5.60 30.55
C LEU A 330 -20.09 -4.46 29.73
N THR A 331 -19.45 -3.29 29.70
CA THR A 331 -19.85 -2.16 28.83
C THR A 331 -19.63 -2.44 27.34
N ALA A 332 -18.61 -3.24 26.99
CA ALA A 332 -18.40 -3.71 25.62
C ALA A 332 -19.48 -4.74 25.23
N ALA A 333 -19.82 -5.67 26.14
CA ALA A 333 -20.81 -6.71 25.90
C ALA A 333 -22.20 -6.18 25.56
N SER A 334 -22.62 -5.06 26.15
CA SER A 334 -23.91 -4.44 25.84
C SER A 334 -23.98 -3.81 24.43
N ARG A 335 -22.82 -3.59 23.79
CA ARG A 335 -22.67 -3.02 22.45
C ARG A 335 -22.12 -4.02 21.43
N ALA A 336 -21.94 -5.28 21.84
CA ALA A 336 -21.25 -6.28 21.04
C ALA A 336 -22.00 -6.58 19.73
N GLY A 337 -21.31 -6.44 18.61
CA GLY A 337 -21.77 -6.87 17.30
C GLY A 337 -21.26 -8.26 16.92
N ALA A 338 -21.33 -8.58 15.64
CA ALA A 338 -20.96 -9.88 15.09
C ALA A 338 -19.46 -10.17 15.21
N ASP A 339 -18.61 -9.16 15.11
CA ASP A 339 -17.14 -9.33 15.11
C ASP A 339 -16.60 -9.38 16.54
N SER A 340 -17.09 -8.51 17.44
CA SER A 340 -16.57 -8.42 18.81
C SER A 340 -17.21 -9.40 19.79
N GLY A 341 -18.43 -9.89 19.52
CA GLY A 341 -19.18 -10.70 20.49
C GLY A 341 -18.43 -11.97 20.93
N GLY A 342 -17.79 -12.67 20.01
CA GLY A 342 -16.96 -13.83 20.32
C GLY A 342 -15.75 -13.49 21.22
N PRO A 343 -14.89 -12.55 20.80
CA PRO A 343 -13.79 -12.03 21.62
C PRO A 343 -14.21 -11.54 23.01
N ILE A 344 -15.32 -10.79 23.13
CA ILE A 344 -15.84 -10.29 24.40
C ILE A 344 -16.26 -11.46 25.31
N ALA A 345 -17.03 -12.41 24.79
CA ALA A 345 -17.46 -13.58 25.53
C ALA A 345 -16.26 -14.36 26.08
N ARG A 346 -15.24 -14.57 25.24
CA ARG A 346 -14.00 -15.27 25.65
C ARG A 346 -13.25 -14.51 26.74
N ALA A 347 -13.16 -13.19 26.65
CA ALA A 347 -12.53 -12.36 27.67
C ALA A 347 -13.31 -12.42 28.99
N LEU A 348 -14.64 -12.29 28.95
CA LEU A 348 -15.50 -12.43 30.12
C LEU A 348 -15.37 -13.80 30.80
N GLY A 349 -15.25 -14.89 30.02
CA GLY A 349 -15.07 -16.25 30.54
C GLY A 349 -13.80 -16.46 31.39
N ARG A 350 -12.82 -15.55 31.30
CA ARG A 350 -11.61 -15.55 32.15
C ARG A 350 -11.84 -14.94 33.52
N HIS A 351 -12.93 -14.17 33.68
CA HIS A 351 -13.38 -13.68 34.97
C HIS A 351 -14.35 -14.66 35.62
N ARG A 352 -14.54 -14.55 36.93
CA ARG A 352 -15.55 -15.30 37.68
C ARG A 352 -16.45 -14.34 38.44
N GLY A 353 -17.67 -14.77 38.72
CA GLY A 353 -18.61 -14.06 39.58
C GLY A 353 -19.95 -13.76 38.93
N GLY A 354 -20.92 -13.37 39.77
CA GLY A 354 -22.30 -13.10 39.35
C GLY A 354 -22.46 -12.07 38.23
N PRO A 355 -21.73 -10.94 38.21
CA PRO A 355 -21.83 -9.96 37.13
C PRO A 355 -21.44 -10.52 35.75
N VAL A 356 -20.41 -11.38 35.71
CA VAL A 356 -19.95 -12.06 34.48
C VAL A 356 -21.04 -12.99 33.95
N GLU A 357 -21.61 -13.82 34.83
CA GLU A 357 -22.66 -14.75 34.47
C GLU A 357 -23.88 -14.02 33.89
N ARG A 358 -24.34 -12.94 34.55
CA ARG A 358 -25.45 -12.12 34.05
C ARG A 358 -25.16 -11.53 32.67
N GLY A 359 -24.00 -10.89 32.50
CA GLY A 359 -23.61 -10.30 31.22
C GLY A 359 -23.56 -11.34 30.08
N LEU A 360 -22.99 -12.51 30.34
CA LEU A 360 -22.95 -13.61 29.37
C LEU A 360 -24.35 -14.18 29.06
N VAL A 361 -25.24 -14.30 30.05
CA VAL A 361 -26.63 -14.72 29.82
C VAL A 361 -27.39 -13.69 28.97
N ASP A 362 -27.16 -12.40 29.18
CA ASP A 362 -27.76 -11.35 28.36
C ASP A 362 -27.24 -11.42 26.92
N MET A 363 -25.91 -11.57 26.73
CA MET A 363 -25.32 -11.79 25.41
C MET A 363 -25.91 -13.02 24.70
N LEU A 364 -26.13 -14.13 25.41
CA LEU A 364 -26.65 -15.38 24.86
C LEU A 364 -28.01 -15.19 24.15
N ARG A 365 -28.84 -14.27 24.65
CA ARG A 365 -30.18 -13.98 24.10
C ARG A 365 -30.09 -13.24 22.76
N ILE A 366 -29.26 -12.21 22.70
CA ILE A 366 -29.20 -11.27 21.57
C ILE A 366 -28.19 -11.67 20.49
N SER A 367 -27.28 -12.60 20.79
CA SER A 367 -26.19 -12.97 19.89
C SER A 367 -26.61 -13.88 18.74
N GLU A 368 -25.90 -13.79 17.62
CA GLU A 368 -25.98 -14.74 16.51
C GLU A 368 -25.42 -16.12 16.86
N PRO A 369 -25.76 -17.20 16.11
CA PRO A 369 -25.36 -18.56 16.44
C PRO A 369 -23.85 -18.77 16.66
N LYS A 370 -22.99 -18.10 15.89
CA LYS A 370 -21.53 -18.20 16.05
C LYS A 370 -21.05 -17.62 17.38
N VAL A 371 -21.51 -16.43 17.74
CA VAL A 371 -21.19 -15.77 19.01
C VAL A 371 -21.78 -16.56 20.19
N ARG A 372 -22.99 -17.11 20.05
CA ARG A 372 -23.61 -17.95 21.10
C ARG A 372 -22.74 -19.15 21.50
N VAL A 373 -22.01 -19.76 20.57
CA VAL A 373 -21.08 -20.85 20.91
C VAL A 373 -20.00 -20.38 21.88
N GLU A 374 -19.39 -19.22 21.62
CA GLU A 374 -18.36 -18.65 22.48
C GLU A 374 -18.94 -18.18 23.83
N VAL A 375 -20.14 -17.59 23.84
CA VAL A 375 -20.86 -17.22 25.07
C VAL A 375 -21.15 -18.45 25.94
N VAL A 376 -21.62 -19.54 25.33
CA VAL A 376 -21.89 -20.79 26.05
C VAL A 376 -20.60 -21.39 26.61
N ARG A 377 -19.51 -21.40 25.85
CA ARG A 377 -18.19 -21.83 26.34
C ARG A 377 -17.71 -20.98 27.50
N ALA A 378 -17.87 -19.66 27.42
CA ALA A 378 -17.52 -18.74 28.48
C ALA A 378 -18.36 -18.97 29.75
N LEU A 379 -19.66 -19.23 29.62
CA LEU A 379 -20.50 -19.68 30.74
C LEU A 379 -20.01 -21.01 31.31
N GLY A 380 -19.58 -21.93 30.46
CA GLY A 380 -18.93 -23.17 30.89
C GLY A 380 -17.67 -22.94 31.72
N GLN A 381 -16.92 -21.86 31.50
CA GLN A 381 -15.68 -21.53 32.22
C GLN A 381 -15.91 -20.71 33.50
N ALA A 382 -16.80 -19.72 33.44
CA ALA A 382 -17.03 -18.73 34.48
C ALA A 382 -18.30 -18.95 35.31
N GLY A 383 -19.27 -19.68 34.75
CA GLY A 383 -20.60 -19.85 35.30
C GLY A 383 -20.66 -20.75 36.53
N SER A 384 -21.67 -20.48 37.34
CA SER A 384 -22.06 -21.28 38.50
C SER A 384 -23.13 -22.32 38.14
N LEU A 385 -23.57 -23.12 39.11
CA LEU A 385 -24.70 -24.04 38.91
C LEU A 385 -25.97 -23.34 38.41
N ARG A 386 -26.16 -22.05 38.71
CA ARG A 386 -27.30 -21.26 38.20
C ARG A 386 -27.26 -21.11 36.67
N ALA A 387 -26.07 -21.01 36.09
CA ALA A 387 -25.91 -20.93 34.64
C ALA A 387 -26.45 -22.18 33.92
N VAL A 388 -26.50 -23.34 34.59
CA VAL A 388 -27.03 -24.60 34.02
C VAL A 388 -28.50 -24.45 33.63
N GLU A 389 -29.29 -23.67 34.37
CA GLU A 389 -30.70 -23.41 34.05
C GLU A 389 -30.86 -22.71 32.70
N HIS A 390 -29.95 -21.79 32.39
CA HIS A 390 -29.92 -21.08 31.10
C HIS A 390 -29.34 -21.93 29.96
N LEU A 391 -28.44 -22.87 30.26
CA LEU A 391 -27.80 -23.73 29.26
C LEU A 391 -28.65 -24.95 28.87
N ARG A 392 -29.46 -25.50 29.79
CA ARG A 392 -30.23 -26.74 29.56
C ARG A 392 -31.16 -26.66 28.34
N PRO A 393 -31.93 -25.57 28.11
CA PRO A 393 -32.78 -25.45 26.93
C PRO A 393 -32.00 -25.51 25.60
N LEU A 394 -30.70 -25.17 25.61
CA LEU A 394 -29.86 -25.20 24.43
C LEU A 394 -29.35 -26.59 24.06
N THR A 395 -29.54 -27.60 24.92
CA THR A 395 -29.06 -28.98 24.69
C THR A 395 -30.04 -29.82 23.88
N SER A 396 -31.27 -29.35 23.69
CA SER A 396 -32.39 -30.04 23.05
C SER A 396 -33.00 -29.24 21.88
N GLY A 397 -34.03 -29.79 21.23
CA GLY A 397 -34.74 -29.17 20.11
C GLY A 397 -34.17 -29.54 18.73
N LEU A 398 -35.03 -29.95 17.78
CA LEU A 398 -34.58 -30.50 16.49
C LEU A 398 -33.82 -29.47 15.63
N LEU A 399 -34.25 -28.21 15.65
CA LEU A 399 -33.77 -27.13 14.79
C LEU A 399 -32.62 -26.29 15.39
N ALA A 400 -32.24 -26.52 16.65
CA ALA A 400 -31.17 -25.74 17.27
C ALA A 400 -29.78 -26.08 16.68
N ASN A 401 -28.95 -25.05 16.52
CA ASN A 401 -27.60 -25.13 15.94
C ASN A 401 -26.76 -26.21 16.64
N ARG A 402 -26.19 -27.14 15.86
CA ARG A 402 -25.43 -28.29 16.37
C ARG A 402 -24.23 -27.87 17.23
N GLY A 403 -23.53 -26.80 16.84
CA GLY A 403 -22.39 -26.27 17.60
C GLY A 403 -22.80 -25.72 18.96
N VAL A 404 -23.93 -25.00 19.03
CA VAL A 404 -24.45 -24.47 20.30
C VAL A 404 -24.87 -25.61 21.24
N LYS A 405 -25.52 -26.67 20.73
CA LYS A 405 -25.88 -27.84 21.54
C LYS A 405 -24.67 -28.55 22.13
N ALA A 406 -23.65 -28.79 21.30
CA ALA A 406 -22.42 -29.45 21.74
C ALA A 406 -21.73 -28.61 22.84
N ALA A 407 -21.53 -27.31 22.57
CA ALA A 407 -20.96 -26.38 23.53
C ALA A 407 -21.77 -26.31 24.84
N ALA A 408 -23.11 -26.37 24.79
CA ALA A 408 -23.95 -26.31 25.98
C ALA A 408 -23.79 -27.56 26.86
N ARG A 409 -23.68 -28.75 26.26
CA ARG A 409 -23.42 -29.98 27.02
C ARG A 409 -22.04 -29.95 27.66
N GLU A 410 -21.02 -29.53 26.90
CA GLU A 410 -19.66 -29.34 27.40
C GLU A 410 -19.62 -28.34 28.56
N ALA A 411 -20.29 -27.21 28.42
CA ALA A 411 -20.36 -26.17 29.43
C ALA A 411 -21.04 -26.65 30.72
N ILE A 412 -22.17 -27.37 30.61
CA ILE A 412 -22.85 -27.96 31.78
C ILE A 412 -21.94 -28.97 32.49
N ALA A 413 -21.31 -29.87 31.73
CA ALA A 413 -20.37 -30.85 32.29
C ALA A 413 -19.19 -30.16 33.01
N ALA A 414 -18.64 -29.10 32.41
CA ALA A 414 -17.56 -28.32 33.02
C ALA A 414 -17.98 -27.62 34.31
N ILE A 415 -19.20 -27.05 34.36
CA ILE A 415 -19.75 -26.44 35.58
C ILE A 415 -19.96 -27.49 36.67
N GLN A 416 -20.57 -28.62 36.34
CA GLN A 416 -20.84 -29.71 37.29
C GLN A 416 -19.57 -30.35 37.82
N ALA A 417 -18.56 -30.58 36.97
CA ALA A 417 -17.26 -31.09 37.39
C ALA A 417 -16.57 -30.16 38.40
N ARG A 418 -16.64 -28.84 38.19
CA ARG A 418 -16.12 -27.86 39.16
C ARG A 418 -16.91 -27.83 40.46
N ALA A 419 -18.24 -27.95 40.39
CA ALA A 419 -19.11 -27.91 41.56
C ALA A 419 -19.01 -29.20 42.41
N GLY A 420 -18.82 -30.35 41.77
CA GLY A 420 -18.70 -31.65 42.43
C GLY A 420 -17.32 -31.94 43.03
N GLY A 421 -16.28 -31.20 42.62
CA GLY A 421 -14.89 -31.39 43.06
C GLY A 421 -14.48 -30.64 44.33
N GLY A 422 -15.42 -30.03 45.06
CA GLY A 422 -15.15 -29.20 46.25
C GLY A 422 -15.09 -29.94 47.59
N GLU A 423 -15.71 -31.12 47.74
CA GLU A 423 -15.74 -31.87 49.02
C GLU A 423 -15.80 -33.40 48.86
N ALA A 424 -15.93 -33.94 47.65
CA ALA A 424 -16.01 -35.38 47.40
C ALA A 424 -14.63 -36.07 47.29
N GLY A 425 -13.72 -35.75 48.21
CA GLY A 425 -12.33 -36.22 48.23
C GLY A 425 -11.75 -36.54 49.60
N GLN A 426 -12.56 -36.54 50.68
CA GLN A 426 -12.24 -37.18 51.95
C GLN A 426 -13.24 -38.28 52.32
N LEU A 427 -13.74 -39.01 51.31
CA LEU A 427 -14.18 -40.38 51.56
C LEU A 427 -12.91 -41.23 51.67
N SER A 428 -12.36 -41.25 52.89
CA SER A 428 -11.43 -42.28 53.34
C SER A 428 -12.11 -43.64 53.09
N LEU A 429 -11.75 -44.28 51.98
CA LEU A 429 -11.89 -45.72 51.83
C LEU A 429 -10.97 -46.35 52.89
N THR A 430 -11.47 -46.52 54.10
CA THR A 430 -10.94 -47.58 54.96
C THR A 430 -11.31 -48.89 54.28
N ASP A 431 -10.32 -49.58 53.72
CA ASP A 431 -10.45 -50.95 53.26
C ASP A 431 -11.01 -51.81 54.39
N HIS A 432 -12.31 -52.10 54.34
CA HIS A 432 -12.93 -53.13 55.16
C HIS A 432 -12.65 -54.49 54.53
N THR A 433 -11.40 -54.93 54.61
CA THR A 433 -11.02 -56.34 54.43
C THR A 433 -10.04 -56.78 55.52
N ALA A 434 -10.48 -56.71 56.77
CA ALA A 434 -9.89 -57.54 57.82
C ALA A 434 -11.00 -57.99 58.79
N ARG A 435 -11.44 -59.23 58.54
CA ARG A 435 -11.90 -60.24 59.50
C ARG A 435 -12.24 -59.77 60.91
N GLY A 436 -13.47 -60.05 61.31
CA GLY A 436 -13.85 -60.10 62.72
C GLY A 436 -12.95 -61.07 63.47
N GLU A 437 -12.22 -60.54 64.45
CA GLU A 437 -11.63 -61.31 65.53
C GLU A 437 -12.36 -60.92 66.82
N LEU A 438 -13.05 -61.91 67.38
CA LEU A 438 -13.61 -61.89 68.73
C LEU A 438 -12.45 -61.87 69.72
N SER A 439 -12.26 -60.76 70.42
CA SER A 439 -11.38 -60.69 71.58
C SER A 439 -12.14 -61.20 72.81
N LEU A 440 -11.87 -62.45 73.21
CA LEU A 440 -12.30 -62.99 74.49
C LEU A 440 -11.30 -62.52 75.55
N ALA A 441 -11.78 -61.70 76.49
CA ALA A 441 -11.06 -61.40 77.72
C ALA A 441 -11.00 -62.68 78.57
N GLY A 442 -9.82 -63.28 78.66
CA GLY A 442 -9.51 -64.31 79.66
C GLY A 442 -9.27 -63.65 81.02
N PRO A 443 -9.67 -64.30 82.13
CA PRO A 443 -9.51 -63.77 83.48
C PRO A 443 -8.05 -63.84 83.96
N ASP A 444 -7.71 -62.89 84.84
CA ASP A 444 -6.47 -62.77 85.60
C ASP A 444 -6.07 -64.07 86.32
N SER A 445 -4.76 -64.29 86.48
CA SER A 445 -4.20 -65.15 87.53
C SER A 445 -2.77 -64.69 87.88
N ASP A 446 -2.64 -64.14 89.08
CA ASP A 446 -1.52 -64.11 90.06
C ASP A 446 -0.05 -64.05 89.59
#